data_AF-A0A0D3ASH2-F1
#
_entry.id   AF-A0A0D3ASH2-F1
#
_cell.length_a   1.000
_cell.length_b   1.000
_cell.length_c   1.000
_cell.angle_alpha   90.00
_cell.angle_beta   90.00
_cell.angle_gamma   90.00
#
_symmetry.space_group_name_H-M   'P 1'
#
loop_
_entity.id
_entity.type
_entity.pdbx_description
1 polymer ?
#
loop_
_entity_poly.entity_id
_entity_poly.type
_entity_poly.pdbx_seq_one_letter_code
_entity_poly.pdbx_strand_id
1 'polypeptide(L)'
;MSFSSSPIPQTGVRHSNFESLHLGRSSQSIAVGLLRFWDSLNFEKDNEFMDITVLFLDENLYFVIYGIIPVGRANHYMSSLKDGSIVKVYRFEVSMCSSMYTITDHSFLIRFIPPTIIDEVITGAPEINLIRLFDNFQGSDLTKETTRVVIRLLIDP
;
A
#
# COMPACT_ATOMS: atom_id res chain seq x y z
N MET A 1 -27.25 6.48 41.33
CA MET A 1 -27.22 6.51 39.85
C MET A 1 -25.84 6.07 39.42
N SER A 2 -25.72 4.85 38.88
CA SER A 2 -24.46 4.28 38.40
C SER A 2 -24.33 4.53 36.91
N PHE A 3 -23.26 5.19 36.48
CA PHE A 3 -22.93 5.36 35.07
C PHE A 3 -22.50 4.01 34.50
N SER A 4 -23.34 3.44 33.63
CA SER A 4 -22.99 2.28 32.82
C SER A 4 -22.03 2.75 31.73
N SER A 5 -20.77 2.31 31.79
CA SER A 5 -19.84 2.45 30.68
C SER A 5 -20.28 1.49 29.57
N SER A 6 -20.85 2.03 28.49
CA SER A 6 -21.13 1.27 27.28
C SER A 6 -19.81 0.69 26.73
N PRO A 7 -19.72 -0.61 26.44
CA PRO A 7 -18.55 -1.16 25.77
C PRO A 7 -18.45 -0.53 24.38
N ILE A 8 -17.25 -0.01 24.06
CA ILE A 8 -16.89 0.47 22.73
C ILE A 8 -17.14 -0.69 21.77
N PRO A 9 -17.93 -0.52 20.69
CA PRO A 9 -18.04 -1.54 19.67
C PRO A 9 -16.65 -1.75 19.09
N GLN A 10 -16.04 -2.89 19.41
CA GLN A 10 -14.95 -3.42 18.60
C GLN A 10 -15.61 -3.84 17.29
N THR A 11 -15.79 -2.87 16.39
CA THR A 11 -16.06 -3.17 14.99
C THR A 11 -14.89 -4.03 14.54
N GLY A 12 -15.14 -5.34 14.41
CA GLY A 12 -14.19 -6.25 13.78
C GLY A 12 -13.76 -5.58 12.49
N VAL A 13 -12.48 -5.19 12.42
CA VAL A 13 -11.92 -4.49 11.28
C VAL A 13 -12.05 -5.50 10.15
N ARG A 14 -13.07 -5.36 9.30
CA ARG A 14 -13.09 -6.06 8.02
C ARG A 14 -11.88 -5.51 7.27
N HIS A 15 -10.85 -6.34 7.19
CA HIS A 15 -9.69 -6.06 6.39
C HIS A 15 -10.18 -5.96 4.94
N SER A 16 -10.01 -4.79 4.34
CA SER A 16 -10.36 -4.55 2.94
C SER A 16 -9.15 -4.93 2.10
N ASN A 17 -9.30 -5.96 1.28
CA ASN A 17 -8.33 -6.36 0.26
C ASN A 17 -8.39 -5.42 -0.96
N PHE A 18 -7.44 -5.54 -1.89
CA PHE A 18 -7.41 -4.65 -3.06
C PHE A 18 -8.59 -4.83 -4.01
N GLU A 19 -9.18 -6.03 -4.06
CA GLU A 19 -10.37 -6.31 -4.87
C GLU A 19 -11.60 -5.51 -4.40
N SER A 20 -11.65 -5.14 -3.12
CA SER A 20 -12.73 -4.32 -2.56
C SER A 20 -12.59 -2.82 -2.82
N LEU A 21 -11.50 -2.39 -3.48
CA LEU A 21 -11.28 -0.97 -3.77
C LEU A 21 -12.24 -0.46 -4.86
N HIS A 22 -12.86 0.68 -4.58
CA HIS A 22 -13.69 1.43 -5.50
C HIS A 22 -12.99 2.71 -5.95
N LEU A 23 -13.15 3.06 -7.24
CA LEU A 23 -12.60 4.27 -7.84
C LEU A 23 -13.11 5.55 -7.16
N GLY A 24 -12.25 6.57 -7.16
CA GLY A 24 -12.54 7.89 -6.66
C GLY A 24 -12.08 8.13 -5.22
N ARG A 25 -12.50 9.28 -4.67
CA ARG A 25 -12.24 9.66 -3.28
C ARG A 25 -13.29 9.02 -2.38
N SER A 26 -12.84 8.37 -1.33
CA SER A 26 -13.74 7.67 -0.41
C SER A 26 -13.21 7.66 1.01
N SER A 27 -14.08 7.29 1.95
CA SER A 27 -13.70 6.95 3.33
C SER A 27 -13.13 5.53 3.42
N GLN A 28 -12.61 4.97 2.32
CA GLN A 28 -12.00 3.64 2.30
C GLN A 28 -10.79 3.60 3.23
N SER A 29 -10.57 2.41 3.78
CA SER A 29 -9.38 2.08 4.56
C SER A 29 -8.88 0.70 4.20
N ILE A 30 -7.58 0.51 4.17
CA ILE A 30 -6.93 -0.78 3.87
C ILE A 30 -5.86 -1.05 4.92
N ALA A 31 -5.72 -2.31 5.33
CA ALA A 31 -4.58 -2.78 6.09
C ALA A 31 -3.63 -3.49 5.12
N VAL A 32 -2.41 -2.98 5.01
CA VAL A 32 -1.46 -3.37 3.96
C VAL A 32 -0.05 -3.45 4.50
N GLY A 33 0.75 -4.29 3.86
CA GLY A 33 2.19 -4.32 4.02
C GLY A 33 2.81 -3.28 3.11
N LEU A 34 3.58 -2.36 3.67
CA LEU A 34 4.41 -1.43 2.92
C LEU A 34 5.70 -2.16 2.56
N LEU A 35 5.81 -2.62 1.31
CA LEU A 35 6.94 -3.44 0.86
C LEU A 35 8.21 -2.61 0.67
N ARG A 36 8.10 -1.52 -0.09
CA ARG A 36 9.19 -0.62 -0.41
C ARG A 36 8.64 0.74 -0.84
N PHE A 37 9.43 1.79 -0.69
CA PHE A 37 9.16 3.09 -1.32
C PHE A 37 10.42 3.71 -1.91
N TRP A 38 10.27 4.60 -2.89
CA TRP A 38 11.39 5.31 -3.52
C TRP A 38 10.91 6.63 -4.13
N ASP A 39 11.86 7.54 -4.35
CA ASP A 39 11.63 8.80 -5.06
C ASP A 39 11.47 8.55 -6.57
N SER A 40 10.36 9.00 -7.13
CA SER A 40 10.09 9.02 -8.55
C SER A 40 10.56 10.34 -9.15
N LEU A 41 11.36 10.25 -10.21
CA LEU A 41 12.00 11.40 -10.86
C LEU A 41 11.48 11.52 -12.30
N ASN A 42 11.29 12.76 -12.74
CA ASN A 42 10.98 13.06 -14.13
C ASN A 42 12.26 13.18 -14.95
N PHE A 43 12.62 12.11 -15.66
CA PHE A 43 13.81 12.09 -16.51
C PHE A 43 13.78 13.10 -17.67
N GLU A 44 12.58 13.51 -18.12
CA GLU A 44 12.45 14.53 -19.17
C GLU A 44 12.66 15.96 -18.66
N LYS A 45 12.57 16.15 -17.33
CA LYS A 45 12.71 17.46 -16.67
C LYS A 45 13.86 17.44 -15.67
N ASP A 46 15.07 17.19 -16.13
CA ASP A 46 16.29 17.27 -15.33
C ASP A 46 16.23 16.46 -14.01
N ASN A 47 15.55 15.30 -14.03
CA ASN A 47 15.30 14.48 -12.84
C ASN A 47 14.53 15.21 -11.73
N GLU A 48 13.59 16.08 -12.09
CA GLU A 48 12.70 16.76 -11.15
C GLU A 48 11.96 15.72 -10.28
N PHE A 49 12.01 15.91 -8.96
CA PHE A 49 11.29 15.05 -8.02
C PHE A 49 9.78 15.21 -8.18
N MET A 50 9.10 14.12 -8.53
CA MET A 50 7.67 14.12 -8.86
C MET A 50 6.81 13.66 -7.69
N ASP A 51 7.20 12.54 -7.09
CA ASP A 51 6.46 11.85 -6.05
C ASP A 51 7.32 10.82 -5.33
N ILE A 52 6.83 10.33 -4.19
CA ILE A 52 7.29 9.07 -3.62
C ILE A 52 6.33 7.99 -4.12
N THR A 53 6.88 6.97 -4.76
CA THR A 53 6.16 5.75 -5.11
C THR A 53 6.28 4.74 -3.97
N VAL A 54 5.16 4.14 -3.57
CA VAL A 54 5.08 3.18 -2.46
C VAL A 54 4.47 1.87 -2.97
N LEU A 55 5.04 0.72 -2.66
CA LEU A 55 4.46 -0.58 -2.98
C LEU A 55 3.71 -1.14 -1.78
N PHE A 56 2.44 -1.47 -1.98
CA PHE A 56 1.58 -2.09 -0.98
C PHE A 56 1.23 -3.51 -1.37
N LEU A 57 1.19 -4.38 -0.37
CA LEU A 57 0.75 -5.76 -0.45
C LEU A 57 -0.46 -5.93 0.46
N ASP A 58 -1.52 -6.58 -0.05
CA ASP A 58 -2.68 -6.90 0.78
C ASP A 58 -2.50 -8.22 1.54
N GLU A 59 -3.43 -8.50 2.45
CA GLU A 59 -3.43 -9.71 3.28
C GLU A 59 -3.53 -11.02 2.49
N ASN A 60 -4.05 -10.98 1.26
CA ASN A 60 -4.19 -12.15 0.41
C ASN A 60 -2.86 -12.54 -0.25
N LEU A 61 -1.82 -11.71 -0.17
CA LEU A 61 -0.47 -11.92 -0.71
C LEU A 61 -0.38 -12.14 -2.22
N TYR A 62 -1.48 -12.03 -2.96
CA TYR A 62 -1.53 -12.25 -4.41
C TYR A 62 -1.46 -10.96 -5.22
N PHE A 63 -1.77 -9.82 -4.61
CA PHE A 63 -1.88 -8.55 -5.31
C PHE A 63 -0.92 -7.52 -4.71
N VAL A 64 -0.13 -6.90 -5.57
CA VAL A 64 0.63 -5.70 -5.25
C VAL A 64 -0.02 -4.54 -5.97
N ILE A 65 -0.22 -3.44 -5.25
CA ILE A 65 -0.66 -2.17 -5.80
C ILE A 65 0.39 -1.13 -5.44
N TYR A 66 0.66 -0.19 -6.35
CA TYR A 66 1.48 0.94 -6.00
C TYR A 66 0.61 2.14 -5.60
N GLY A 67 1.12 2.91 -4.66
CA GLY A 67 0.60 4.20 -4.26
C GLY A 67 1.57 5.33 -4.61
N ILE A 68 1.01 6.54 -4.71
CA ILE A 68 1.75 7.75 -5.06
C ILE A 68 1.53 8.79 -3.96
N ILE A 69 2.62 9.34 -3.44
CA ILE A 69 2.64 10.52 -2.57
C ILE A 69 3.24 11.68 -3.38
N PRO A 70 2.42 12.60 -3.91
CA PRO A 70 2.94 13.69 -4.73
C PRO A 70 3.95 14.57 -3.98
N VAL A 71 4.92 15.13 -4.70
CA VAL A 71 6.01 15.97 -4.16
C VAL A 71 5.54 17.00 -3.13
N GLY A 72 4.44 17.70 -3.40
CA GLY A 72 3.87 18.70 -2.47
C GLY A 72 3.40 18.15 -1.13
N ARG A 73 3.41 16.83 -0.95
CA ARG A 73 3.03 16.10 0.27
C ARG A 73 4.13 15.17 0.78
N ALA A 74 5.22 14.95 0.04
CA ALA A 74 6.27 14.00 0.37
C ALA A 74 6.78 14.18 1.82
N ASN A 75 7.18 15.40 2.18
CA ASN A 75 7.70 15.72 3.51
C ASN A 75 6.71 15.43 4.66
N HIS A 76 5.40 15.49 4.40
CA HIS A 76 4.39 15.22 5.41
C HIS A 76 4.30 13.73 5.78
N TYR A 77 4.49 12.86 4.78
CA TYR A 77 4.33 11.41 4.97
C TYR A 77 5.66 10.68 5.16
N MET A 78 6.80 11.28 4.81
CA MET A 78 8.10 10.63 4.80
C MET A 78 8.43 9.92 6.12
N SER A 79 8.17 10.56 7.27
CA SER A 79 8.44 9.98 8.59
C SER A 79 7.56 8.77 8.94
N SER A 80 6.44 8.59 8.22
CA SER A 80 5.49 7.49 8.42
C SER A 80 5.75 6.30 7.48
N LEU A 81 6.71 6.42 6.55
CA LEU A 81 7.06 5.35 5.62
C LEU A 81 8.20 4.51 6.19
N LYS A 82 7.98 3.20 6.26
CA LYS A 82 8.96 2.22 6.72
C LYS A 82 8.80 0.92 5.96
N ASP A 83 9.87 0.48 5.31
CA ASP A 83 9.89 -0.79 4.58
C ASP A 83 9.57 -1.96 5.51
N GLY A 84 8.75 -2.89 5.01
CA GLY A 84 8.28 -4.06 5.74
C GLY A 84 7.25 -3.76 6.84
N SER A 85 6.82 -2.51 7.04
CA SER A 85 5.80 -2.19 8.04
C SER A 85 4.40 -2.62 7.59
N ILE A 86 3.55 -2.96 8.56
CA ILE A 86 2.11 -3.16 8.32
C ILE A 86 1.41 -1.90 8.78
N VAL A 87 0.75 -1.24 7.83
CA VAL A 87 0.09 0.04 8.04
C VAL A 87 -1.38 -0.04 7.67
N LYS A 88 -2.18 0.81 8.30
CA LYS A 88 -3.53 1.09 7.87
C LYS A 88 -3.57 2.46 7.20
N VAL A 89 -4.02 2.47 5.96
CA VAL A 89 -4.14 3.70 5.17
C VAL A 89 -5.61 4.08 5.08
N TYR A 90 -5.93 5.35 5.35
CA TYR A 90 -7.30 5.88 5.35
C TYR A 90 -7.43 7.06 4.41
N ARG A 91 -8.64 7.30 3.90
CA ARG A 91 -9.03 8.54 3.20
C ARG A 91 -8.08 8.87 2.04
N PHE A 92 -7.85 7.88 1.19
CA PHE A 92 -7.09 8.01 -0.03
C PHE A 92 -8.02 8.07 -1.24
N GLU A 93 -7.45 8.39 -2.40
CA GLU A 93 -8.15 8.32 -3.68
C GLU A 93 -7.69 7.07 -4.44
N VAL A 94 -8.63 6.30 -4.98
CA VAL A 94 -8.32 5.19 -5.89
C VAL A 94 -8.46 5.70 -7.31
N SER A 95 -7.45 5.49 -8.14
CA SER A 95 -7.46 5.85 -9.55
C SER A 95 -7.12 4.66 -10.42
N MET A 96 -7.52 4.70 -11.69
CA MET A 96 -7.05 3.72 -12.67
C MET A 96 -5.58 3.98 -13.00
N CYS A 97 -4.81 2.90 -13.14
CA CYS A 97 -3.47 2.94 -13.69
C CYS A 97 -3.54 3.08 -15.21
N SER A 98 -2.83 4.04 -15.80
CA SER A 98 -2.66 4.10 -17.25
C SER A 98 -1.60 3.09 -17.67
N SER A 99 -1.94 2.19 -18.59
CA SER A 99 -1.15 1.00 -18.96
C SER A 99 0.27 1.25 -19.50
N MET A 100 0.70 2.50 -19.67
CA MET A 100 1.98 2.82 -20.30
C MET A 100 3.20 2.55 -19.40
N TYR A 101 3.04 2.45 -18.07
CA TYR A 101 4.15 2.25 -17.12
C TYR A 101 3.68 1.53 -15.84
N THR A 102 3.00 0.38 -15.97
CA THR A 102 2.47 -0.31 -14.79
C THR A 102 3.56 -1.11 -14.06
N ILE A 103 3.89 -0.71 -12.84
CA ILE A 103 4.79 -1.44 -11.95
C ILE A 103 4.15 -2.75 -11.47
N THR A 104 2.81 -2.80 -11.49
CA THR A 104 2.01 -3.91 -10.98
C THR A 104 0.87 -4.26 -11.95
N ASP A 105 0.46 -5.52 -11.98
CA ASP A 105 -0.66 -6.01 -12.81
C ASP A 105 -2.03 -5.49 -12.34
N HIS A 106 -2.10 -4.86 -11.16
CA HIS A 106 -3.35 -4.31 -10.63
C HIS A 106 -3.75 -3.05 -11.42
N SER A 107 -5.00 -2.98 -11.89
CA SER A 107 -5.50 -1.86 -12.70
C SER A 107 -5.77 -0.57 -11.91
N PHE A 108 -5.54 -0.59 -10.60
CA PHE A 108 -5.76 0.55 -9.71
C PHE A 108 -4.42 1.02 -9.13
N LEU A 109 -4.40 2.27 -8.69
CA LEU A 109 -3.34 2.84 -7.87
C LEU A 109 -3.98 3.66 -6.73
N ILE A 110 -3.23 3.82 -5.64
CA ILE A 110 -3.64 4.63 -4.49
C ILE A 110 -2.98 6.00 -4.58
N ARG A 111 -3.75 7.09 -4.54
CA ARG A 111 -3.21 8.45 -4.45
C ARG A 111 -3.40 9.00 -3.05
N PHE A 112 -2.30 9.44 -2.46
CA PHE A 112 -2.33 10.18 -1.22
C PHE A 112 -2.86 11.59 -1.50
N ILE A 113 -3.86 11.97 -0.73
CA ILE A 113 -4.52 13.29 -0.75
C ILE A 113 -4.28 13.98 0.61
N PRO A 114 -4.60 15.29 0.77
CA PRO A 114 -4.36 15.98 2.03
C PRO A 114 -4.95 15.31 3.28
N PRO A 115 -6.16 14.69 3.24
CA PRO A 115 -6.72 14.01 4.42
C PRO A 115 -6.26 12.55 4.59
N THR A 116 -5.32 12.05 3.78
CA THR A 116 -4.85 10.66 3.90
C THR A 116 -4.12 10.48 5.22
N ILE A 117 -4.31 9.33 5.86
CA ILE A 117 -3.70 9.00 7.15
C ILE A 117 -3.02 7.64 7.03
N ILE A 118 -1.79 7.53 7.54
CA ILE A 118 -1.07 6.27 7.71
C ILE A 118 -0.94 6.04 9.22
N ASP A 119 -1.55 4.97 9.71
CA ASP A 119 -1.36 4.51 11.09
C ASP A 119 -0.60 3.18 11.07
N GLU A 120 0.43 3.04 11.89
CA GLU A 120 1.07 1.75 12.13
C GLU A 120 0.06 0.83 12.84
N VAL A 121 0.01 -0.45 12.44
CA VAL A 121 -0.93 -1.40 13.05
C VAL A 121 -0.31 -1.99 14.31
N ILE A 122 -0.75 -1.48 15.48
CA ILE A 122 -0.02 -1.68 16.74
C ILE A 122 -0.17 -3.09 17.36
N THR A 123 -1.17 -3.94 17.03
CA THR A 123 -1.22 -5.31 17.59
C THR A 123 -2.27 -6.21 16.92
N GLY A 124 -1.94 -7.48 16.67
CA GLY A 124 -2.90 -8.54 16.34
C GLY A 124 -3.38 -8.62 14.88
N ALA A 125 -2.84 -7.81 13.98
CA ALA A 125 -3.11 -7.94 12.55
C ALA A 125 -2.37 -9.14 11.94
N PRO A 126 -2.86 -9.70 10.81
CA PRO A 126 -2.13 -10.74 10.10
C PRO A 126 -0.73 -10.22 9.77
N GLU A 127 0.30 -10.85 10.32
CA GLU A 127 1.66 -10.57 9.87
C GLU A 127 1.72 -10.95 8.39
N ILE A 128 1.95 -9.95 7.53
CA ILE A 128 2.40 -10.17 6.16
C ILE A 128 3.81 -10.71 6.30
N ASN A 129 3.90 -12.03 6.45
CA ASN A 129 5.15 -12.73 6.58
C ASN A 129 5.82 -12.71 5.20
N LEU A 130 6.86 -11.89 5.04
CA LEU A 130 7.65 -11.81 3.81
C LEU A 130 8.20 -13.17 3.39
N ILE A 131 8.45 -14.09 4.34
CA ILE A 131 8.86 -15.47 4.03
C ILE A 131 7.71 -16.23 3.35
N ARG A 132 6.47 -16.09 3.84
CA ARG A 132 5.30 -16.67 3.16
C ARG A 132 5.06 -16.06 1.78
N LEU A 133 5.38 -14.78 1.59
CA LEU A 133 5.36 -14.15 0.28
C LEU A 133 6.35 -14.83 -0.67
N PHE A 134 7.60 -15.04 -0.23
CA PHE A 134 8.61 -15.78 -1.01
C PHE A 134 8.20 -17.23 -1.30
N ASP A 135 7.66 -17.95 -0.30
CA ASP A 135 7.21 -19.34 -0.46
C ASP A 135 6.04 -19.45 -1.44
N ASN A 136 5.06 -18.54 -1.34
CA ASN A 136 3.92 -18.48 -2.26
C ASN A 136 4.38 -18.20 -3.70
N PHE A 137 5.40 -17.35 -3.87
CA PHE A 137 5.95 -17.09 -5.19
C PHE A 137 6.78 -18.25 -5.73
N GLN A 138 7.54 -18.97 -4.91
CA GLN A 138 8.26 -20.18 -5.36
C GLN A 138 7.34 -21.32 -5.80
N GLY A 139 6.14 -21.43 -5.22
CA GLY A 139 5.15 -22.47 -5.56
C GLY A 139 4.18 -22.11 -6.70
N SER A 140 4.08 -20.83 -7.09
CA SER A 140 3.21 -20.36 -8.16
C SER A 140 3.90 -20.40 -9.53
N ASP A 141 3.18 -20.75 -10.59
CA ASP A 141 3.68 -20.66 -11.96
C ASP A 141 4.00 -19.18 -12.29
N LEU A 142 5.28 -18.81 -12.16
CA LEU A 142 5.82 -17.45 -12.07
C LEU A 142 5.81 -16.73 -13.44
N THR A 143 4.63 -16.63 -14.03
CA THR A 143 4.37 -16.12 -15.38
C THR A 143 3.97 -14.64 -15.38
N LYS A 144 3.69 -14.05 -14.21
CA LYS A 144 3.37 -12.63 -14.07
C LYS A 144 4.61 -11.81 -13.74
N GLU A 145 4.94 -10.85 -14.61
CA GLU A 145 6.14 -10.02 -14.47
C GLU A 145 6.15 -9.17 -13.20
N THR A 146 4.98 -8.84 -12.66
CA THR A 146 4.82 -8.17 -11.35
C THR A 146 5.48 -8.95 -10.21
N THR A 147 5.35 -10.28 -10.21
CA THR A 147 5.98 -11.13 -9.19
C THR A 147 7.51 -11.10 -9.29
N ARG A 148 8.06 -11.08 -10.50
CA ARG A 148 9.51 -11.00 -10.72
C ARG A 148 10.07 -9.63 -10.35
N VAL A 149 9.34 -8.56 -10.61
CA VAL A 149 9.70 -7.18 -10.21
C VAL A 149 9.69 -7.06 -8.69
N VAL A 150 8.65 -7.58 -8.01
CA VAL A 150 8.56 -7.57 -6.54
C VAL A 150 9.70 -8.37 -5.91
N ILE A 151 10.03 -9.55 -6.44
CA ILE A 151 11.17 -10.36 -5.96
C ILE A 151 12.50 -9.62 -6.17
N ARG A 152 12.75 -9.03 -7.35
CA ARG A 152 13.99 -8.26 -7.60
C ARG A 152 14.09 -7.03 -6.70
N LEU A 153 13.00 -6.29 -6.56
CA LEU A 153 12.91 -5.13 -5.66
C LEU A 153 12.96 -5.52 -4.18
N LEU A 154 12.79 -6.79 -3.79
CA LEU A 154 12.95 -7.20 -2.38
C LEU A 154 14.35 -7.79 -2.10
N ILE A 155 15.05 -8.29 -3.13
CA ILE A 155 16.34 -8.97 -2.99
C ILE A 155 17.53 -8.03 -3.22
N ASP A 156 17.39 -6.99 -4.05
CA ASP A 156 18.48 -6.03 -4.29
C ASP A 156 18.34 -4.80 -3.35
N PRO A 157 19.33 -4.56 -2.46
CA PRO A 157 19.35 -3.41 -1.54
C PRO A 157 19.68 -2.08 -2.23
#